data_AF-A0A7J7KSA1-F1
#
_entry.id   AF-A0A7J7KSA1-F1
#
_cell.length_a   1.000
_cell.length_b   1.000
_cell.length_c   1.000
_cell.angle_alpha   90.00
_cell.angle_beta   90.00
_cell.angle_gamma   90.00
#
_symmetry.space_group_name_H-M   'P 1'
#
loop_
_entity.id
_entity.type
_entity.pdbx_description
1 polymer ?
#
loop_
_entity_poly.entity_id
_entity_poly.type
_entity_poly.pdbx_seq_one_letter_code
_entity_poly.pdbx_strand_id
1 'polypeptide(L)'
;MSAKAKGKGKKALPKGLGSDGMPRLPPIPTSAVRKDDPYAKSKLLTHRAAKEKQNLLTKIMLDNAVQAYEATVDHNKHAELTTDNNDEPAYPAQMMSKDRRVRLNYQFLRKCVEEAPVVPIQQQWFDNILKLIPDELKTSKNREVIEETLKEVGENFSKSMQKSLIQLTLVKPAVKGLESDDWSPPGEDAEGLDYSQPWHEDYVASKELIKYNLHILHPAMQQSLAICQESLSSILVVDCTQYRSEGPMEFSSLRNNIILECEKTEDKLMHTWYPSIINLFTDKSAFTSIKPDKQESFYNCVTTLISNQIKDLLVRTIDSWVSLFDENNKENLPYFVWS
;
A
#
# COMPACT_ATOMS: atom_id res chain seq x y z
N MET A 1 6.51 -9.25 36.17
CA MET A 1 6.86 -10.35 37.11
C MET A 1 5.57 -10.99 37.62
N SER A 2 5.28 -12.20 37.17
CA SER A 2 4.00 -12.89 37.39
C SER A 2 4.05 -13.69 38.69
N ALA A 3 3.24 -13.33 39.67
CA ALA A 3 3.11 -14.05 40.93
C ALA A 3 1.96 -15.08 40.84
N LYS A 4 2.32 -16.34 40.57
CA LYS A 4 1.43 -17.51 40.64
C LYS A 4 0.95 -17.72 42.09
N ALA A 5 -0.32 -17.44 42.36
CA ALA A 5 -1.00 -17.92 43.56
C ALA A 5 -1.43 -19.38 43.35
N LYS A 6 -0.80 -20.30 44.09
CA LYS A 6 -1.11 -21.74 44.14
C LYS A 6 -2.52 -21.96 44.73
N GLY A 7 -3.50 -22.26 43.89
CA GLY A 7 -4.79 -22.79 44.30
C GLY A 7 -4.64 -24.21 44.87
N LYS A 8 -4.98 -24.39 46.15
CA LYS A 8 -5.01 -25.69 46.84
C LYS A 8 -6.01 -26.63 46.16
N GLY A 9 -5.57 -27.86 45.90
CA GLY A 9 -6.35 -28.90 45.23
C GLY A 9 -7.64 -29.26 45.98
N LYS A 10 -8.75 -29.30 45.23
CA LYS A 10 -10.01 -29.89 45.68
C LYS A 10 -9.81 -31.40 45.85
N LYS A 11 -9.75 -31.88 47.10
CA LYS A 11 -9.88 -33.32 47.38
C LYS A 11 -11.27 -33.77 46.91
N ALA A 12 -11.30 -34.70 45.97
CA ALA A 12 -12.54 -35.32 45.51
C ALA A 12 -13.19 -36.05 46.69
N LEU A 13 -14.45 -35.71 47.00
CA LEU A 13 -15.26 -36.44 47.97
C LEU A 13 -15.43 -37.90 47.48
N PRO A 14 -15.31 -38.91 48.38
CA PRO A 14 -15.53 -40.30 48.01
C PRO A 14 -16.97 -40.48 47.49
N LYS A 15 -17.11 -41.24 46.39
CA LYS A 15 -18.40 -41.56 45.76
C LYS A 15 -19.35 -42.14 46.82
N GLY A 16 -20.38 -41.38 47.20
CA GLY A 16 -21.44 -41.84 48.12
C GLY A 16 -21.81 -40.90 49.26
N LEU A 17 -21.11 -39.78 49.49
CA LEU A 17 -21.48 -38.79 50.52
C LEU A 17 -22.21 -37.57 49.94
N GLY A 18 -23.23 -37.06 50.64
CA GLY A 18 -23.91 -35.80 50.35
C GLY A 18 -23.06 -34.57 50.74
N SER A 19 -23.51 -33.35 50.39
CA SER A 19 -22.82 -32.09 50.77
C SER A 19 -22.63 -31.94 52.28
N ASP A 20 -23.45 -32.65 53.06
CA ASP A 20 -23.54 -32.52 54.52
C ASP A 20 -22.79 -33.66 55.24
N GLY A 21 -21.97 -34.44 54.52
CA GLY A 21 -21.15 -35.52 55.09
C GLY A 21 -21.89 -36.82 55.42
N MET A 22 -23.20 -36.90 55.18
CA MET A 22 -24.02 -38.10 55.39
C MET A 22 -24.00 -39.02 54.15
N PRO A 23 -24.07 -40.36 54.32
CA PRO A 23 -24.14 -41.31 53.21
C PRO A 23 -25.45 -41.09 52.41
N ARG A 24 -25.35 -40.94 51.09
CA ARG A 24 -26.49 -40.84 50.19
C ARG A 24 -27.21 -42.19 50.15
N LEU A 25 -28.42 -42.21 50.69
CA LEU A 25 -29.31 -43.36 50.56
C LEU A 25 -29.62 -43.61 49.07
N PRO A 26 -29.69 -44.87 48.62
CA PRO A 26 -30.13 -45.18 47.27
C PRO A 26 -31.56 -44.67 47.05
N PRO A 27 -31.92 -44.22 45.84
CA PRO A 27 -33.28 -43.77 45.54
C PRO A 27 -34.24 -44.93 45.80
N ILE A 28 -35.19 -44.73 46.72
CA ILE A 28 -36.25 -45.69 46.98
C ILE A 28 -37.05 -45.82 45.67
N PRO A 29 -37.19 -47.02 45.09
CA PRO A 29 -38.04 -47.21 43.93
C PRO A 29 -39.46 -46.81 44.31
N THR A 30 -39.97 -45.75 43.68
CA THR A 30 -41.39 -45.37 43.80
C THR A 30 -42.24 -46.56 43.37
N SER A 31 -43.12 -47.04 44.26
CA SER A 31 -44.06 -48.09 43.94
C SER A 31 -44.85 -47.74 42.68
N ALA A 32 -45.13 -48.74 41.85
CA ALA A 32 -45.94 -48.57 40.65
C ALA A 32 -47.25 -47.87 41.02
N VAL A 33 -47.49 -46.71 40.41
CA VAL A 33 -48.68 -45.88 40.61
C VAL A 33 -49.93 -46.76 40.44
N ARG A 34 -50.72 -46.92 41.50
CA ARG A 34 -52.06 -47.51 41.40
C ARG A 34 -52.89 -46.62 40.48
N LYS A 35 -53.39 -47.16 39.37
CA LYS A 35 -54.09 -46.40 38.32
C LYS A 35 -55.39 -45.74 38.79
N ASP A 36 -55.96 -46.15 39.92
CA ASP A 36 -57.19 -45.59 40.49
C ASP A 36 -57.06 -45.36 41.99
N ASP A 37 -56.28 -44.35 42.40
CA ASP A 37 -56.21 -43.92 43.81
C ASP A 37 -57.12 -42.69 44.03
N PRO A 38 -58.25 -42.81 44.77
CA PRO A 38 -59.22 -41.73 44.95
C PRO A 38 -58.64 -40.49 45.65
N TYR A 39 -57.46 -40.61 46.26
CA TYR A 39 -56.77 -39.54 46.96
C TYR A 39 -55.56 -38.96 46.22
N ALA A 40 -55.31 -39.35 44.97
CA ALA A 40 -54.20 -38.82 44.17
C ALA A 40 -54.25 -37.29 43.97
N LYS A 41 -55.45 -36.69 44.03
CA LYS A 41 -55.67 -35.23 43.98
C LYS A 41 -55.67 -34.57 45.36
N SER A 42 -55.39 -35.30 46.44
CA SER A 42 -55.35 -34.76 47.80
C SER A 42 -54.21 -33.75 47.94
N LYS A 43 -54.53 -32.58 48.50
CA LYS A 43 -53.56 -31.52 48.79
C LYS A 43 -52.46 -32.01 49.73
N LEU A 44 -52.74 -32.98 50.62
CA LEU A 44 -51.77 -33.52 51.58
C LEU A 44 -50.73 -34.45 50.94
N LEU A 45 -51.10 -35.21 49.90
CA LEU A 45 -50.19 -36.14 49.21
C LEU A 45 -49.33 -35.44 48.13
N THR A 46 -49.83 -34.32 47.61
CA THR A 46 -49.15 -33.53 46.56
C THR A 46 -48.33 -32.37 47.13
N HIS A 47 -48.58 -31.98 48.38
CA HIS A 47 -47.82 -30.94 49.08
C HIS A 47 -46.39 -31.42 49.34
N ARG A 48 -45.43 -30.62 48.86
CA ARG A 48 -44.01 -30.81 49.13
C ARG A 48 -43.46 -29.50 49.64
N ALA A 49 -43.19 -29.44 50.95
CA ALA A 49 -42.64 -28.25 51.60
C ALA A 49 -41.35 -27.74 50.94
N ALA A 50 -40.51 -28.63 50.40
CA ALA A 50 -39.31 -28.25 49.65
C ALA A 50 -39.65 -27.47 48.36
N LYS A 51 -40.70 -27.87 47.64
CA LYS A 51 -41.16 -27.18 46.42
C LYS A 51 -41.75 -25.82 46.75
N GLU A 52 -42.50 -25.70 47.86
CA GLU A 52 -43.01 -24.40 48.32
C GLU A 52 -41.89 -23.45 48.74
N LYS A 53 -40.89 -23.93 49.49
CA LYS A 53 -39.72 -23.12 49.85
C LYS A 53 -38.95 -22.67 48.62
N GLN A 54 -38.79 -23.55 47.62
CA GLN A 54 -38.13 -23.22 46.36
C GLN A 54 -38.93 -22.17 45.57
N ASN A 55 -40.25 -22.31 45.50
CA ASN A 55 -41.14 -21.34 44.85
C ASN A 55 -41.10 -19.97 45.55
N LEU A 56 -41.05 -19.97 46.88
CA LEU A 56 -40.96 -18.74 47.68
C LEU A 56 -39.61 -18.04 47.42
N LEU A 57 -38.52 -18.80 47.37
CA LEU A 57 -37.19 -18.28 47.07
C LEU A 57 -37.09 -17.73 45.64
N THR A 58 -37.67 -18.42 44.65
CA THR A 58 -37.75 -17.90 43.28
C THR A 58 -38.56 -16.62 43.19
N LYS A 59 -39.63 -16.49 44.00
CA LYS A 59 -40.44 -15.27 44.06
C LYS A 59 -39.62 -14.10 44.62
N ILE A 60 -38.90 -14.31 45.72
CA ILE A 60 -38.01 -13.27 46.30
C ILE A 60 -36.93 -12.86 45.31
N MET A 61 -36.32 -13.82 44.60
CA MET A 61 -35.32 -13.51 43.58
C MET A 61 -35.88 -12.66 42.44
N LEU A 62 -37.10 -12.97 42.00
CA LEU A 62 -37.77 -12.25 40.93
C LEU A 62 -38.18 -10.84 41.39
N ASP A 63 -38.71 -10.69 42.60
CA ASP A 63 -39.05 -9.39 43.18
C ASP A 63 -37.81 -8.50 43.32
N ASN A 64 -36.68 -9.05 43.80
CA ASN A 64 -35.40 -8.32 43.87
C ASN A 64 -34.87 -7.94 42.49
N ALA A 65 -35.03 -8.81 41.48
CA ALA A 65 -34.61 -8.53 40.11
C ALA A 65 -35.47 -7.41 39.48
N VAL A 66 -36.78 -7.40 39.76
CA VAL A 66 -37.68 -6.33 39.33
C VAL A 66 -37.32 -5.01 40.00
N GLN A 67 -37.06 -4.99 41.31
CA GLN A 67 -36.62 -3.77 42.00
C GLN A 67 -35.28 -3.25 41.48
N ALA A 68 -34.32 -4.13 41.19
CA ALA A 68 -33.06 -3.74 40.58
C ALA A 68 -33.27 -3.16 39.17
N TYR A 69 -34.15 -3.77 38.37
CA TYR A 69 -34.50 -3.27 37.05
C TYR A 69 -35.16 -1.89 37.14
N GLU A 70 -36.17 -1.72 37.99
CA GLU A 70 -36.83 -0.43 38.23
C GLU A 70 -35.83 0.64 38.69
N ALA A 71 -34.95 0.33 39.64
CA ALA A 71 -33.89 1.25 40.07
C ALA A 71 -32.93 1.63 38.94
N THR A 72 -32.58 0.70 38.04
CA THR A 72 -31.74 1.01 36.86
C THR A 72 -32.48 1.83 35.82
N VAL A 73 -33.78 1.56 35.61
CA VAL A 73 -34.61 2.32 34.67
C VAL A 73 -34.81 3.74 35.19
N ASP A 74 -35.06 3.92 36.49
CA ASP A 74 -35.19 5.24 37.11
C ASP A 74 -33.85 5.99 37.08
N HIS A 75 -32.73 5.30 37.36
CA HIS A 75 -31.39 5.88 37.21
C HIS A 75 -31.12 6.34 35.77
N ASN A 76 -31.49 5.53 34.77
CA ASN A 76 -31.31 5.86 33.36
C ASN A 76 -32.25 6.99 32.92
N LYS A 77 -33.51 7.01 33.37
CA LYS A 77 -34.44 8.12 33.11
C LYS A 77 -33.95 9.43 33.73
N HIS A 78 -33.41 9.37 34.94
CA HIS A 78 -32.77 10.53 35.58
C HIS A 78 -31.52 10.98 34.82
N ALA A 79 -30.72 10.04 34.28
CA ALA A 79 -29.60 10.36 33.41
C ALA A 79 -30.04 10.97 32.07
N GLU A 80 -31.13 10.48 31.46
CA GLU A 80 -31.69 11.00 30.21
C GLU A 80 -32.35 12.39 30.39
N LEU A 81 -33.02 12.64 31.51
CA LEU A 81 -33.53 13.98 31.88
C LEU A 81 -32.41 15.00 32.11
N THR A 82 -31.20 14.56 32.48
CA THR A 82 -30.02 15.44 32.55
C THR A 82 -29.31 15.66 31.21
N THR A 83 -29.67 14.93 30.15
CA THR A 83 -29.07 15.13 28.81
C THR A 83 -29.78 16.16 27.93
N ASP A 84 -31.02 16.57 28.28
CA ASP A 84 -31.78 17.57 27.50
C ASP A 84 -31.51 19.03 27.92
N ASN A 85 -30.74 19.25 28.98
CA ASN A 85 -30.18 20.55 29.34
C ASN A 85 -28.67 20.41 29.48
N ASN A 86 -27.93 20.86 28.46
CA ASN A 86 -26.46 20.93 28.40
C ASN A 86 -25.83 21.91 29.41
N ASP A 87 -26.39 22.03 30.60
CA ASP A 87 -25.81 22.78 31.72
C ASP A 87 -25.64 21.82 32.89
N GLU A 88 -24.59 20.98 32.83
CA GLU A 88 -23.99 20.45 34.05
C GLU A 88 -23.83 21.63 35.04
N PRO A 89 -24.23 21.50 36.32
CA PRO A 89 -23.91 22.53 37.29
C PRO A 89 -22.39 22.63 37.37
N ALA A 90 -21.84 23.64 36.69
CA ALA A 90 -20.42 23.91 36.69
C ALA A 90 -20.00 24.04 38.15
N TYR A 91 -19.07 23.17 38.58
CA TYR A 91 -18.39 23.36 39.84
C TYR A 91 -17.94 24.82 39.90
N PRO A 92 -18.18 25.54 41.03
CA PRO A 92 -17.79 26.93 41.12
C PRO A 92 -16.32 27.05 40.70
N ALA A 93 -15.98 28.06 39.91
CA ALA A 93 -14.64 28.22 39.31
C ALA A 93 -13.48 28.18 40.34
N GLN A 94 -13.83 28.31 41.63
CA GLN A 94 -12.98 28.21 42.81
C GLN A 94 -12.59 26.76 43.21
N MET A 95 -13.34 25.72 42.80
CA MET A 95 -13.08 24.30 43.14
C MET A 95 -12.43 23.48 42.02
N MET A 96 -12.13 24.10 40.88
CA MET A 96 -11.46 23.44 39.76
C MET A 96 -9.96 23.33 40.04
N SER A 97 -9.39 22.11 39.97
CA SER A 97 -7.94 21.94 40.06
C SER A 97 -7.23 22.76 38.97
N LYS A 98 -6.03 23.26 39.29
CA LYS A 98 -5.23 24.06 38.34
C LYS A 98 -5.05 23.33 37.00
N ASP A 99 -4.74 22.03 37.05
CA ASP A 99 -4.54 21.19 35.88
C ASP A 99 -5.83 21.04 35.04
N ARG A 100 -6.99 20.92 35.67
CA ARG A 100 -8.29 20.84 34.97
C ARG A 100 -8.59 22.16 34.24
N ARG A 101 -8.30 23.30 34.86
CA ARG A 101 -8.49 24.63 34.24
C ARG A 101 -7.56 24.83 33.04
N VAL A 102 -6.29 24.46 33.17
CA VAL A 102 -5.30 24.54 32.08
C VAL A 102 -5.73 23.66 30.90
N ARG A 103 -6.19 22.43 31.17
CA ARG A 103 -6.67 21.52 30.13
C ARG A 103 -7.87 22.07 29.37
N LEU A 104 -8.90 22.55 30.07
CA LEU A 104 -10.10 23.12 29.46
C LEU A 104 -9.78 24.36 28.61
N ASN A 105 -8.91 25.24 29.11
CA ASN A 105 -8.48 26.42 28.37
C ASN A 105 -7.72 26.05 27.08
N TYR A 106 -6.78 25.12 27.17
CA TYR A 106 -6.05 24.64 26.00
C TYR A 106 -6.98 24.00 24.95
N GLN A 107 -7.94 23.17 25.37
CA GLN A 107 -8.91 22.56 24.46
C GLN A 107 -9.82 23.59 23.79
N PHE A 108 -10.25 24.62 24.53
CA PHE A 108 -11.04 25.72 23.98
C PHE A 108 -10.24 26.52 22.94
N LEU A 109 -9.04 26.96 23.30
CA LEU A 109 -8.15 27.70 22.39
C LEU A 109 -7.82 26.89 21.14
N ARG A 110 -7.59 25.58 21.30
CA ARG A 110 -7.34 24.68 20.17
C ARG A 110 -8.50 24.63 19.20
N LYS A 111 -9.75 24.48 19.67
CA LYS A 111 -10.94 24.51 18.81
C LYS A 111 -11.03 25.81 18.01
N CYS A 112 -10.78 26.95 18.66
CA CYS A 112 -10.75 28.25 17.97
C CYS A 112 -9.69 28.31 16.86
N VAL A 113 -8.55 27.63 17.06
CA VAL A 113 -7.46 27.57 16.09
C VAL A 113 -7.75 26.55 14.97
N GLU A 114 -8.41 25.43 15.27
CA GLU A 114 -8.86 24.44 14.27
C GLU A 114 -9.95 25.01 13.33
N GLU A 115 -10.80 25.89 13.85
CA GLU A 115 -11.83 26.61 13.09
C GLU A 115 -11.26 27.76 12.25
N ALA A 116 -9.99 28.12 12.43
CA ALA A 116 -9.38 29.19 11.66
C ALA A 116 -9.27 28.80 10.18
N PRO A 117 -9.57 29.73 9.25
CA PRO A 117 -9.49 29.45 7.83
C PRO A 117 -8.03 29.20 7.43
N VAL A 118 -7.78 28.03 6.88
CA VAL A 118 -6.48 27.67 6.31
C VAL A 118 -6.46 28.02 4.83
N VAL A 119 -5.32 28.57 4.36
CA VAL A 119 -5.13 28.87 2.94
C VAL A 119 -5.21 27.56 2.15
N PRO A 120 -6.13 27.44 1.18
CA PRO A 120 -6.23 26.22 0.38
C PRO A 120 -4.99 26.06 -0.50
N ILE A 121 -4.71 24.81 -0.86
CA ILE A 121 -3.66 24.48 -1.81
C ILE A 121 -3.91 25.18 -3.16
N GLN A 122 -2.86 25.70 -3.78
CA GLN A 122 -2.98 26.47 -5.02
C GLN A 122 -3.19 25.53 -6.22
N GLN A 123 -4.14 25.88 -7.10
CA GLN A 123 -4.44 25.08 -8.31
C GLN A 123 -3.22 24.88 -9.21
N GLN A 124 -2.34 25.88 -9.27
CA GLN A 124 -1.10 25.84 -10.05
C GLN A 124 -0.17 24.68 -9.63
N TRP A 125 -0.22 24.26 -8.35
CA TRP A 125 0.59 23.14 -7.87
C TRP A 125 0.06 21.82 -8.41
N PHE A 126 -1.26 21.65 -8.46
CA PHE A 126 -1.88 20.50 -9.10
C PHE A 126 -1.56 20.47 -10.61
N ASP A 127 -1.64 21.61 -11.29
CA ASP A 127 -1.32 21.69 -12.72
C ASP A 127 0.14 21.31 -13.01
N ASN A 128 1.07 21.71 -12.13
CA ASN A 128 2.47 21.33 -12.24
C ASN A 128 2.70 19.83 -11.99
N ILE A 129 2.01 19.25 -11.00
CA ILE A 129 2.06 17.81 -10.75
C ILE A 129 1.55 17.05 -11.99
N LEU A 130 0.44 17.48 -12.57
CA LEU A 130 -0.13 16.87 -13.78
C LEU A 130 0.78 17.00 -15.00
N LYS A 131 1.59 18.07 -15.13
CA LYS A 131 2.57 18.21 -16.21
C LYS A 131 3.72 17.20 -16.12
N LEU A 132 4.07 16.75 -14.93
CA LEU A 132 5.14 15.77 -14.72
C LEU A 132 4.70 14.34 -15.05
N ILE A 133 3.41 14.09 -15.16
CA ILE A 133 2.85 12.79 -15.50
C ILE A 133 2.82 12.65 -17.04
N PRO A 134 3.42 11.59 -17.61
CA PRO A 134 3.31 11.27 -19.04
C PRO A 134 1.86 11.12 -19.51
N ASP A 135 1.56 11.56 -20.73
CA ASP A 135 0.18 11.58 -21.25
C ASP A 135 -0.43 10.18 -21.41
N GLU A 136 0.39 9.16 -21.63
CA GLU A 136 -0.02 7.75 -21.66
C GLU A 136 -0.70 7.31 -20.35
N LEU A 137 -0.24 7.85 -19.22
CA LEU A 137 -0.79 7.54 -17.89
C LEU A 137 -2.01 8.39 -17.55
N LYS A 138 -2.30 9.45 -18.32
CA LYS A 138 -3.51 10.30 -18.17
C LYS A 138 -4.72 9.73 -18.91
N THR A 139 -4.61 8.51 -19.44
CA THR A 139 -5.70 7.80 -20.10
C THR A 139 -6.94 7.69 -19.20
N SER A 140 -8.14 7.66 -19.79
CA SER A 140 -9.45 7.63 -19.10
C SER A 140 -9.54 6.62 -17.95
N LYS A 141 -8.84 5.49 -18.05
CA LYS A 141 -8.81 4.44 -17.03
C LYS A 141 -8.12 4.86 -15.72
N ASN A 142 -7.12 5.74 -15.77
CA ASN A 142 -6.34 6.17 -14.60
C ASN A 142 -6.79 7.53 -14.06
N ARG A 143 -7.69 8.21 -14.78
CA ARG A 143 -8.14 9.55 -14.44
C ARG A 143 -8.83 9.61 -13.07
N GLU A 144 -9.67 8.62 -12.76
CA GLU A 144 -10.36 8.53 -11.47
C GLU A 144 -9.37 8.41 -10.30
N VAL A 145 -8.33 7.59 -10.45
CA VAL A 145 -7.27 7.41 -9.44
C VAL A 145 -6.47 8.70 -9.26
N ILE A 146 -6.20 9.42 -10.36
CA ILE A 146 -5.50 10.71 -10.30
C ILE A 146 -6.37 11.73 -9.55
N GLU A 147 -7.67 11.81 -9.84
CA GLU A 147 -8.58 12.74 -9.15
C GLU A 147 -8.72 12.41 -7.65
N GLU A 148 -8.82 11.13 -7.30
CA GLU A 148 -8.86 10.67 -5.90
C GLU A 148 -7.57 11.01 -5.14
N THR A 149 -6.41 10.72 -5.74
CA THR A 149 -5.11 11.04 -5.13
C THR A 149 -4.88 12.55 -5.00
N LEU A 150 -5.30 13.36 -5.97
CA LEU A 150 -5.23 14.83 -5.85
C LEU A 150 -6.12 15.35 -4.72
N LYS A 151 -7.31 14.76 -4.54
CA LYS A 151 -8.18 15.09 -3.41
C LYS A 151 -7.54 14.72 -2.08
N GLU A 152 -6.95 13.53 -1.99
CA GLU A 152 -6.22 13.09 -0.79
C GLU A 152 -5.06 14.04 -0.45
N VAL A 153 -4.28 14.46 -1.45
CA VAL A 153 -3.20 15.44 -1.27
C VAL A 153 -3.74 16.77 -0.72
N GLY A 154 -4.88 17.25 -1.25
CA GLY A 154 -5.51 18.48 -0.75
C GLY A 154 -6.01 18.36 0.70
N GLU A 155 -6.61 17.24 1.06
CA GLU A 155 -7.05 16.97 2.43
C GLU A 155 -5.86 16.86 3.40
N ASN A 156 -4.79 16.16 2.99
CA ASN A 156 -3.57 16.00 3.78
C ASN A 156 -2.85 17.34 3.97
N PHE A 157 -2.78 18.18 2.93
CA PHE A 157 -2.24 19.53 3.03
C PHE A 157 -3.03 20.37 4.05
N SER A 158 -4.36 20.35 3.95
CA SER A 158 -5.24 21.11 4.84
C SER A 158 -5.06 20.68 6.30
N LYS A 159 -5.06 19.36 6.56
CA LYS A 159 -4.81 18.78 7.90
C LYS A 159 -3.42 19.15 8.42
N SER A 160 -2.39 19.06 7.57
CA SER A 160 -1.01 19.39 7.93
C SER A 160 -0.84 20.87 8.27
N MET A 161 -1.47 21.75 7.49
CA MET A 161 -1.42 23.20 7.71
C MET A 161 -2.21 23.61 8.95
N GLN A 162 -3.40 23.04 9.19
CA GLN A 162 -4.10 23.18 10.48
C GLN A 162 -3.22 22.75 11.64
N LYS A 163 -2.52 21.61 11.49
CA LYS A 163 -1.62 21.10 12.51
C LYS A 163 -0.45 22.04 12.79
N SER A 164 0.18 22.58 11.75
CA SER A 164 1.26 23.57 11.86
C SER A 164 0.79 24.85 12.54
N LEU A 165 -0.41 25.33 12.20
CA LEU A 165 -0.97 26.57 12.77
C LEU A 165 -1.23 26.43 14.28
N ILE A 166 -1.75 25.28 14.72
CA ILE A 166 -1.89 24.95 16.15
C ILE A 166 -0.52 24.93 16.84
N GLN A 167 0.49 24.31 16.23
CA GLN A 167 1.85 24.24 16.79
C GLN A 167 2.52 25.61 16.93
N LEU A 168 2.32 26.51 15.96
CA LEU A 168 2.89 27.86 16.00
C LEU A 168 2.18 28.77 16.99
N THR A 169 0.89 28.55 17.24
CA THR A 169 0.06 29.46 18.05
C THR A 169 -0.07 29.00 19.51
N LEU A 170 -0.14 27.69 19.76
CA LEU A 170 -0.42 27.11 21.07
C LEU A 170 0.70 26.20 21.54
N VAL A 171 1.19 26.44 22.76
CA VAL A 171 2.14 25.55 23.44
C VAL A 171 1.36 24.51 24.24
N LYS A 172 1.60 23.22 23.97
CA LYS A 172 0.95 22.10 24.68
C LYS A 172 1.34 22.09 26.17
N PRO A 173 0.39 22.18 27.11
CA PRO A 173 0.68 22.12 28.54
C PRO A 173 0.93 20.68 29.01
N ALA A 174 1.87 20.49 29.93
CA ALA A 174 2.23 19.19 30.51
C ALA A 174 1.22 18.73 31.59
N VAL A 175 -0.04 18.51 31.20
CA VAL A 175 -1.13 18.05 32.10
C VAL A 175 -1.68 16.68 31.69
N LYS A 176 -2.02 15.85 32.68
CA LYS A 176 -2.59 14.50 32.45
C LYS A 176 -3.93 14.57 31.72
N GLY A 177 -4.09 13.72 30.70
CA GLY A 177 -5.28 13.68 29.84
C GLY A 177 -5.20 14.51 28.56
N LEU A 178 -4.03 15.04 28.20
CA LEU A 178 -3.68 15.51 26.85
C LEU A 178 -2.65 14.59 26.16
N GLU A 179 -2.54 13.35 26.65
CA GLU A 179 -1.54 12.35 26.22
C GLU A 179 -1.97 11.60 24.96
N SER A 180 -3.28 11.42 24.74
CA SER A 180 -3.87 10.79 23.54
C SER A 180 -3.80 11.66 22.28
N ASP A 181 -3.20 12.83 22.43
CA ASP A 181 -3.18 13.88 21.45
C ASP A 181 -1.85 13.71 20.70
N ASP A 182 -1.89 13.13 19.48
CA ASP A 182 -0.79 12.80 18.54
C ASP A 182 0.07 14.02 18.09
N TRP A 183 -0.04 15.11 18.86
CA TRP A 183 0.72 16.34 18.81
C TRP A 183 2.04 16.14 19.54
N SER A 184 2.83 15.22 19.02
CA SER A 184 4.27 15.41 19.08
C SER A 184 4.59 16.45 18.00
N PRO A 185 5.48 17.42 18.26
CA PRO A 185 6.24 18.05 17.18
C PRO A 185 6.71 16.94 16.22
N PRO A 186 6.89 17.22 14.91
CA PRO A 186 7.70 16.31 14.11
C PRO A 186 8.93 16.00 14.96
N GLY A 187 9.18 14.72 15.25
CA GLY A 187 10.41 14.36 15.95
C GLY A 187 11.55 15.03 15.19
N GLU A 188 12.64 15.37 15.88
CA GLU A 188 13.88 15.66 15.14
C GLU A 188 14.01 14.59 14.07
N ASP A 189 14.12 15.02 12.80
CA ASP A 189 14.37 14.09 11.70
C ASP A 189 15.42 13.14 12.21
N ALA A 190 15.17 11.84 12.10
CA ALA A 190 16.09 10.84 12.65
C ALA A 190 17.41 10.93 11.88
N GLU A 191 18.24 11.90 12.24
CA GLU A 191 19.60 12.09 11.76
C GLU A 191 20.36 10.86 12.23
N GLY A 192 20.55 9.91 11.32
CA GLY A 192 21.28 8.67 11.58
C GLY A 192 20.47 7.38 11.52
N LEU A 193 19.18 7.38 11.12
CA LEU A 193 18.57 6.13 10.63
C LEU A 193 19.04 5.86 9.20
N ASP A 194 20.28 5.39 9.11
CA ASP A 194 20.81 4.83 7.88
C ASP A 194 20.20 3.43 7.65
N TYR A 195 19.05 3.41 6.98
CA TYR A 195 18.40 2.18 6.54
C TYR A 195 19.22 1.37 5.52
N SER A 196 20.41 1.87 5.11
CA SER A 196 21.29 1.17 4.19
C SER A 196 22.20 0.15 4.87
N GLN A 197 22.38 0.18 6.20
CA GLN A 197 23.41 -0.62 6.89
C GLN A 197 23.40 -2.16 6.71
N PRO A 198 22.32 -2.88 6.34
CA PRO A 198 22.46 -4.30 6.02
C PRO A 198 22.83 -4.59 4.56
N TRP A 199 22.66 -3.66 3.62
CA TRP A 199 22.89 -3.89 2.17
C TRP A 199 23.85 -2.88 1.53
N HIS A 200 24.24 -1.82 2.24
CA HIS A 200 25.07 -0.74 1.70
C HIS A 200 26.44 -1.25 1.26
N GLU A 201 27.09 -2.07 2.08
CA GLU A 201 28.39 -2.65 1.75
C GLU A 201 28.29 -3.56 0.53
N ASP A 202 27.26 -4.41 0.47
CA ASP A 202 26.98 -5.27 -0.69
C ASP A 202 26.69 -4.45 -1.96
N TYR A 203 25.94 -3.36 -1.83
CA TYR A 203 25.65 -2.43 -2.92
C TYR A 203 26.91 -1.72 -3.40
N VAL A 204 27.74 -1.20 -2.50
CA VAL A 204 28.99 -0.52 -2.84
C VAL A 204 29.95 -1.50 -3.50
N ALA A 205 30.13 -2.70 -2.94
CA ALA A 205 30.95 -3.76 -3.53
C ALA A 205 30.45 -4.16 -4.91
N SER A 206 29.14 -4.37 -5.08
CA SER A 206 28.53 -4.70 -6.37
C SER A 206 28.70 -3.57 -7.39
N LYS A 207 28.52 -2.32 -6.96
CA LYS A 207 28.72 -1.13 -7.79
C LYS A 207 30.17 -1.00 -8.25
N GLU A 208 31.13 -1.23 -7.37
CA GLU A 208 32.55 -1.23 -7.72
C GLU A 208 32.89 -2.37 -8.68
N LEU A 209 32.35 -3.56 -8.46
CA LEU A 209 32.51 -4.72 -9.35
C LEU A 209 31.96 -4.42 -10.75
N ILE A 210 30.74 -3.86 -10.83
CA ILE A 210 30.11 -3.45 -12.09
C ILE A 210 30.97 -2.39 -12.76
N LYS A 211 31.40 -1.35 -12.03
CA LYS A 211 32.26 -0.28 -12.57
C LYS A 211 33.58 -0.82 -13.11
N TYR A 212 34.16 -1.81 -12.43
CA TYR A 212 35.44 -2.41 -12.80
C TYR A 212 35.36 -3.32 -14.02
N ASN A 213 34.23 -4.05 -14.20
CA ASN A 213 34.09 -5.06 -15.27
C ASN A 213 33.31 -4.57 -16.49
N LEU A 214 32.36 -3.63 -16.33
CA LEU A 214 31.42 -3.24 -17.39
C LEU A 214 32.01 -2.18 -18.36
N HIS A 215 33.17 -1.59 -18.04
CA HIS A 215 33.94 -0.67 -18.89
C HIS A 215 33.13 0.47 -19.58
N ILE A 216 31.95 0.82 -19.06
CA ILE A 216 31.00 1.76 -19.72
C ILE A 216 31.62 3.14 -19.94
N LEU A 217 32.45 3.58 -18.99
CA LEU A 217 33.08 4.90 -19.02
C LEU A 217 34.33 4.97 -19.92
N HIS A 218 34.68 3.88 -20.60
CA HIS A 218 35.86 3.86 -21.46
C HIS A 218 35.60 4.69 -22.74
N PRO A 219 36.50 5.60 -23.15
CA PRO A 219 36.31 6.45 -24.34
C PRO A 219 35.97 5.67 -25.62
N ALA A 220 36.56 4.48 -25.80
CA ALA A 220 36.25 3.61 -26.94
C ALA A 220 34.80 3.11 -26.95
N MET A 221 34.14 2.92 -25.80
CA MET A 221 32.72 2.56 -25.75
C MET A 221 31.83 3.71 -26.21
N GLN A 222 32.15 4.92 -25.76
CA GLN A 222 31.45 6.13 -26.17
C GLN A 222 31.59 6.37 -27.68
N GLN A 223 32.80 6.21 -28.22
CA GLN A 223 33.05 6.35 -29.66
C GLN A 223 32.37 5.24 -30.48
N SER A 224 32.37 4.00 -29.98
CA SER A 224 31.62 2.89 -30.61
C SER A 224 30.13 3.21 -30.69
N LEU A 225 29.55 3.72 -29.59
CA LEU A 225 28.16 4.12 -29.55
C LEU A 225 27.87 5.29 -30.50
N ALA A 226 28.74 6.30 -30.55
CA ALA A 226 28.60 7.44 -31.45
C ALA A 226 28.57 6.99 -32.92
N ILE A 227 29.50 6.12 -33.34
CA ILE A 227 29.52 5.54 -34.69
C ILE A 227 28.20 4.80 -34.97
N CYS A 228 27.75 3.96 -34.02
CA CYS A 228 26.49 3.24 -34.18
C CYS A 228 25.30 4.19 -34.34
N GLN A 229 25.23 5.24 -33.53
CA GLN A 229 24.13 6.20 -33.59
C GLN A 229 24.17 7.00 -34.89
N GLU A 230 25.31 7.52 -35.31
CA GLU A 230 25.43 8.29 -36.56
C GLU A 230 25.07 7.44 -37.79
N SER A 231 25.53 6.19 -37.84
CA SER A 231 25.28 5.32 -39.00
C SER A 231 23.91 4.64 -38.98
N LEU A 232 23.45 4.14 -37.83
CA LEU A 232 22.25 3.30 -37.73
C LEU A 232 20.98 4.10 -37.35
N SER A 233 21.10 5.33 -36.84
CA SER A 233 19.91 6.15 -36.54
C SER A 233 19.11 6.49 -37.80
N SER A 234 19.80 6.73 -38.92
CA SER A 234 19.17 7.14 -40.19
C SER A 234 18.77 5.97 -41.09
N ILE A 235 19.14 4.74 -40.73
CA ILE A 235 18.91 3.54 -41.54
C ILE A 235 17.76 2.73 -40.93
N LEU A 236 16.93 2.15 -41.80
CA LEU A 236 16.04 1.02 -41.51
C LEU A 236 16.46 -0.14 -42.41
N VAL A 237 16.28 -1.38 -41.97
CA VAL A 237 16.61 -2.54 -42.81
C VAL A 237 15.68 -2.63 -44.01
N VAL A 238 14.42 -2.22 -43.82
CA VAL A 238 13.41 -2.16 -44.87
C VAL A 238 12.67 -0.83 -44.73
N ASP A 239 12.87 0.07 -45.70
CA ASP A 239 12.10 1.31 -45.79
C ASP A 239 10.98 1.13 -46.82
N CYS A 240 9.73 1.19 -46.33
CA CYS A 240 8.55 1.01 -47.16
C CYS A 240 7.87 2.31 -47.56
N THR A 241 8.37 3.46 -47.09
CA THR A 241 7.76 4.76 -47.33
C THR A 241 7.71 5.13 -48.81
N GLN A 242 8.65 4.59 -49.61
CA GLN A 242 8.78 4.90 -51.03
C GLN A 242 7.94 3.99 -51.95
N TYR A 243 7.48 2.83 -51.48
CA TYR A 243 6.77 1.87 -52.34
C TYR A 243 5.43 2.40 -52.88
N ARG A 244 4.84 3.40 -52.22
CA ARG A 244 3.62 4.03 -52.73
C ARG A 244 3.86 4.95 -53.93
N SER A 245 5.00 5.64 -53.98
CA SER A 245 5.33 6.51 -55.13
C SER A 245 5.73 5.69 -56.36
N GLU A 246 6.14 4.44 -56.17
CA GLU A 246 6.43 3.48 -57.25
C GLU A 246 5.16 2.96 -57.96
N GLY A 247 3.97 3.20 -57.39
CA GLY A 247 2.69 2.88 -58.00
C GLY A 247 2.15 1.50 -57.64
N PRO A 248 1.20 0.96 -58.43
CA PRO A 248 0.59 -0.33 -58.14
C PRO A 248 1.60 -1.48 -58.28
N MET A 249 1.74 -2.29 -57.23
CA MET A 249 2.75 -3.34 -57.11
C MET A 249 2.11 -4.71 -56.84
N GLU A 250 2.71 -5.77 -57.41
CA GLU A 250 2.34 -7.15 -57.10
C GLU A 250 3.02 -7.61 -55.80
N PHE A 251 2.39 -8.51 -55.05
CA PHE A 251 2.97 -9.04 -53.81
C PHE A 251 4.31 -9.78 -54.04
N SER A 252 4.48 -10.43 -55.20
CA SER A 252 5.74 -11.06 -55.57
C SER A 252 6.87 -10.04 -55.75
N SER A 253 6.57 -8.90 -56.38
CA SER A 253 7.51 -7.78 -56.54
C SER A 253 7.85 -7.15 -55.19
N LEU A 254 6.87 -6.93 -54.31
CA LEU A 254 7.12 -6.41 -52.96
C LEU A 254 8.05 -7.33 -52.17
N ARG A 255 7.79 -8.64 -52.20
CA ARG A 255 8.64 -9.63 -51.52
C ARG A 255 10.08 -9.56 -52.04
N ASN A 256 10.27 -9.49 -53.35
CA ASN A 256 11.60 -9.39 -53.95
C ASN A 256 12.30 -8.09 -53.56
N ASN A 257 11.60 -6.96 -53.55
CA ASN A 257 12.16 -5.66 -53.15
C ASN A 257 12.58 -5.67 -51.68
N ILE A 258 11.78 -6.26 -50.79
CA ILE A 258 12.14 -6.42 -49.37
C ILE A 258 13.41 -7.26 -49.22
N ILE A 259 13.51 -8.38 -49.95
CA ILE A 259 14.72 -9.22 -49.92
C ILE A 259 15.94 -8.43 -50.40
N LEU A 260 15.81 -7.68 -51.51
CA LEU A 260 16.90 -6.87 -52.06
C LEU A 260 17.33 -5.75 -51.11
N GLU A 261 16.41 -5.05 -50.45
CA GLU A 261 16.76 -4.01 -49.47
C GLU A 261 17.40 -4.59 -48.20
N CYS A 262 16.98 -5.78 -47.77
CA CYS A 262 17.65 -6.53 -46.70
C CYS A 262 19.11 -6.85 -47.09
N GLU A 263 19.33 -7.46 -48.27
CA GLU A 263 20.67 -7.83 -48.76
C GLU A 263 21.57 -6.59 -48.91
N LYS A 264 21.04 -5.52 -49.50
CA LYS A 264 21.75 -4.25 -49.66
C LYS A 264 22.12 -3.60 -48.34
N THR A 265 21.23 -3.66 -47.34
CA THR A 265 21.50 -3.13 -46.00
C THR A 265 22.52 -3.99 -45.27
N GLU A 266 22.43 -5.32 -45.40
CA GLU A 266 23.43 -6.26 -44.89
C GLU A 266 24.81 -5.98 -45.47
N ASP A 267 24.92 -5.85 -46.80
CA ASP A 267 26.17 -5.51 -47.48
C ASP A 267 26.74 -4.18 -46.99
N LYS A 268 25.91 -3.14 -46.86
CA LYS A 268 26.34 -1.84 -46.31
C LYS A 268 26.83 -1.99 -44.87
N LEU A 269 26.16 -2.80 -44.05
CA LEU A 269 26.54 -3.05 -42.66
C LEU A 269 27.89 -3.78 -42.59
N MET A 270 28.08 -4.80 -43.42
CA MET A 270 29.28 -5.64 -43.44
C MET A 270 30.50 -4.95 -44.06
N HIS A 271 30.31 -4.12 -45.09
CA HIS A 271 31.41 -3.52 -45.83
C HIS A 271 31.73 -2.08 -45.44
N THR A 272 30.81 -1.35 -44.80
CA THR A 272 31.03 0.05 -44.41
C THR A 272 31.04 0.21 -42.89
N TRP A 273 29.96 -0.21 -42.23
CA TRP A 273 29.79 0.03 -40.80
C TRP A 273 30.70 -0.85 -39.94
N TYR A 274 30.72 -2.16 -40.19
CA TYR A 274 31.53 -3.09 -39.40
C TYR A 274 33.03 -2.75 -39.47
N PRO A 275 33.62 -2.47 -40.65
CA PRO A 275 35.01 -2.00 -40.73
C PRO A 275 35.24 -0.67 -40.00
N SER A 276 34.28 0.25 -40.02
CA SER A 276 34.38 1.51 -39.27
C SER A 276 34.50 1.27 -37.75
N ILE A 277 33.77 0.29 -37.22
CA ILE A 277 33.89 -0.11 -35.82
C ILE A 277 35.23 -0.81 -35.56
N ILE A 278 35.68 -1.70 -36.44
CA ILE A 278 36.97 -2.39 -36.25
C ILE A 278 38.15 -1.42 -36.29
N ASN A 279 38.10 -0.41 -37.17
CA ASN A 279 39.14 0.62 -37.26
C ASN A 279 39.32 1.39 -35.95
N LEU A 280 38.24 1.61 -35.19
CA LEU A 280 38.28 2.25 -33.87
C LEU A 280 39.22 1.51 -32.88
N PHE A 281 39.21 0.18 -32.92
CA PHE A 281 40.03 -0.65 -32.03
C PHE A 281 41.42 -0.95 -32.60
N THR A 282 41.60 -0.73 -33.90
CA THR A 282 42.88 -0.96 -34.59
C THR A 282 43.78 0.29 -34.53
N ASP A 283 43.20 1.48 -34.42
CA ASP A 283 43.94 2.73 -34.32
C ASP A 283 44.57 2.93 -32.94
N LYS A 284 45.89 2.72 -32.87
CA LYS A 284 46.69 2.87 -31.65
C LYS A 284 46.76 4.30 -31.13
N SER A 285 46.40 5.30 -31.94
CA SER A 285 46.43 6.71 -31.54
C SER A 285 45.18 7.14 -30.75
N ALA A 286 44.04 6.51 -31.02
CA ALA A 286 42.75 6.79 -30.36
C ALA A 286 42.42 5.78 -29.25
N PHE A 287 42.96 4.55 -29.34
CA PHE A 287 42.67 3.49 -28.38
C PHE A 287 43.61 3.51 -27.17
N THR A 288 43.04 3.77 -25.98
CA THR A 288 43.78 3.57 -24.73
C THR A 288 43.94 2.08 -24.46
N SER A 289 45.19 1.61 -24.41
CA SER A 289 45.52 0.21 -24.13
C SER A 289 44.86 -0.29 -22.84
N ILE A 290 44.19 -1.42 -22.95
CA ILE A 290 43.56 -2.14 -21.83
C ILE A 290 44.52 -3.21 -21.34
N LYS A 291 44.51 -3.47 -20.03
CA LYS A 291 45.30 -4.56 -19.43
C LYS A 291 44.91 -5.90 -20.07
N PRO A 292 45.88 -6.79 -20.35
CA PRO A 292 45.62 -8.05 -21.04
C PRO A 292 44.58 -8.92 -20.31
N ASP A 293 44.63 -8.95 -18.98
CA ASP A 293 43.69 -9.71 -18.12
C ASP A 293 42.23 -9.23 -18.21
N LYS A 294 41.98 -8.04 -18.79
CA LYS A 294 40.65 -7.43 -18.92
C LYS A 294 40.21 -7.22 -20.36
N GLN A 295 41.04 -7.62 -21.31
CA GLN A 295 40.76 -7.47 -22.73
C GLN A 295 39.51 -8.27 -23.16
N GLU A 296 39.33 -9.48 -22.62
CA GLU A 296 38.15 -10.31 -22.90
C GLU A 296 36.85 -9.68 -22.36
N SER A 297 36.85 -9.25 -21.09
CA SER A 297 35.70 -8.55 -20.48
C SER A 297 35.31 -7.30 -21.27
N PHE A 298 36.32 -6.56 -21.74
CA PHE A 298 36.11 -5.38 -22.57
C PHE A 298 35.45 -5.70 -23.91
N TYR A 299 35.98 -6.67 -24.68
CA TYR A 299 35.40 -7.02 -25.98
C TYR A 299 34.02 -7.67 -25.85
N ASN A 300 33.75 -8.39 -24.75
CA ASN A 300 32.39 -8.86 -24.44
C ASN A 300 31.41 -7.70 -24.25
N CYS A 301 31.84 -6.63 -23.56
CA CYS A 301 31.02 -5.42 -23.42
C CYS A 301 30.82 -4.72 -24.77
N VAL A 302 31.86 -4.62 -25.61
CA VAL A 302 31.78 -4.02 -26.95
C VAL A 302 30.80 -4.80 -27.82
N THR A 303 30.91 -6.13 -27.79
CA THR A 303 30.02 -7.05 -28.53
C THR A 303 28.59 -6.88 -28.07
N THR A 304 28.36 -6.79 -26.76
CA THR A 304 27.03 -6.56 -26.19
C THR A 304 26.46 -5.21 -26.62
N LEU A 305 27.26 -4.15 -26.57
CA LEU A 305 26.86 -2.80 -26.99
C LEU A 305 26.42 -2.80 -28.45
N ILE A 306 27.29 -3.28 -29.35
CA ILE A 306 27.02 -3.32 -30.79
C ILE A 306 25.81 -4.22 -31.09
N SER A 307 25.72 -5.38 -30.42
CA SER A 307 24.57 -6.29 -30.57
C SER A 307 23.25 -5.61 -30.18
N ASN A 308 23.25 -4.80 -29.13
CA ASN A 308 22.06 -4.06 -28.72
C ASN A 308 21.67 -2.99 -29.75
N GLN A 309 22.65 -2.33 -30.38
CA GLN A 309 22.38 -1.35 -31.45
C GLN A 309 21.78 -2.02 -32.71
N ILE A 310 22.27 -3.19 -33.11
CA ILE A 310 21.67 -3.96 -34.22
C ILE A 310 20.26 -4.42 -33.86
N LYS A 311 20.04 -4.90 -32.63
CA LYS A 311 18.70 -5.32 -32.19
C LYS A 311 17.72 -4.16 -32.18
N ASP A 312 18.14 -2.98 -31.73
CA ASP A 312 17.33 -1.76 -31.78
C ASP A 312 16.95 -1.39 -33.23
N LEU A 313 17.89 -1.46 -34.16
CA LEU A 313 17.62 -1.28 -35.59
C LEU A 313 16.55 -2.25 -36.12
N LEU A 314 16.61 -3.52 -35.72
CA LEU A 314 15.60 -4.53 -36.10
C LEU A 314 14.23 -4.21 -35.52
N VAL A 315 14.16 -3.85 -34.23
CA VAL A 315 12.92 -3.45 -33.56
C VAL A 315 12.30 -2.25 -34.27
N ARG A 316 13.08 -1.19 -34.52
CA ARG A 316 12.64 0.00 -35.26
C ARG A 316 12.13 -0.31 -36.66
N THR A 317 12.77 -1.26 -37.35
CA THR A 317 12.32 -1.71 -38.67
C THR A 317 10.98 -2.43 -38.59
N ILE A 318 10.80 -3.31 -37.60
CA ILE A 318 9.53 -4.01 -37.36
C ILE A 318 8.43 -3.02 -36.97
N ASP A 319 8.70 -2.08 -36.08
CA ASP A 319 7.74 -1.05 -35.66
C ASP A 319 7.34 -0.18 -36.85
N SER A 320 8.31 0.22 -37.69
CA SER A 320 8.03 0.94 -38.93
C SER A 320 7.14 0.11 -39.87
N TRP A 321 7.42 -1.19 -40.02
CA TRP A 321 6.60 -2.08 -40.85
C TRP A 321 5.17 -2.23 -40.31
N VAL A 322 5.02 -2.44 -39.00
CA VAL A 322 3.70 -2.56 -38.34
C VAL A 322 2.93 -1.24 -38.45
N SER A 323 3.60 -0.10 -38.31
CA SER A 323 2.98 1.23 -38.40
C SER A 323 2.35 1.53 -39.76
N LEU A 324 2.75 0.82 -40.84
CA LEU A 324 2.13 0.96 -42.17
C LEU A 324 0.69 0.44 -42.19
N PHE A 325 0.35 -0.51 -41.31
CA PHE A 325 -0.98 -1.11 -41.23
C PHE A 325 -1.90 -0.37 -40.24
N ASP A 326 -1.41 0.69 -39.59
CA ASP A 326 -2.22 1.50 -38.69
C ASP A 326 -3.24 2.35 -39.46
N GLU A 327 -4.42 2.54 -38.89
CA GLU A 327 -5.54 3.22 -39.55
C GLU A 327 -5.24 4.69 -39.90
N ASN A 328 -4.31 5.30 -39.16
CA ASN A 328 -3.85 6.67 -39.35
C ASN A 328 -2.83 6.82 -40.49
N ASN A 329 -2.17 5.73 -40.91
CA ASN A 329 -1.06 5.74 -41.88
C ASN A 329 -1.44 5.12 -43.24
N LYS A 330 -2.74 5.13 -43.60
CA LYS A 330 -3.24 4.62 -44.89
C LYS A 330 -2.57 5.26 -46.11
N GLU A 331 -2.00 6.45 -45.94
CA GLU A 331 -1.24 7.16 -46.97
C GLU A 331 0.14 6.59 -47.26
N ASN A 332 0.66 5.67 -46.43
CA ASN A 332 1.97 5.03 -46.64
C ASN A 332 1.86 3.57 -47.11
N LEU A 333 0.65 3.00 -47.14
CA LEU A 333 0.43 1.64 -47.58
C LEU A 333 0.62 1.51 -49.10
N PRO A 334 1.40 0.52 -49.59
CA PRO A 334 1.53 0.25 -51.02
C PRO A 334 0.19 -0.11 -51.68
N TYR A 335 0.01 0.27 -52.94
CA TYR A 335 -1.15 -0.15 -53.72
C TYR A 335 -0.95 -1.55 -54.29
N PHE A 336 -1.76 -2.51 -53.86
CA PHE A 336 -1.69 -3.88 -54.34
C PHE A 336 -2.62 -4.10 -55.54
N VAL A 337 -2.08 -4.68 -56.62
CA VAL A 337 -2.87 -5.18 -57.75
C VAL A 337 -2.99 -6.69 -57.62
N TRP A 338 -4.22 -7.20 -57.75
CA TRP A 338 -4.46 -8.63 -57.90
C TRP A 338 -4.27 -9.01 -59.37
N SER A 339 -3.23 -9.80 -59.65
CA SER A 339 -3.05 -10.48 -60.94
C SER A 339 -3.65 -11.88 -60.91
#